data_AF-A0A0B5QJB9-F1
#
_entry.id   AF-A0A0B5QJB9-F1
#
_cell.length_a   1.000
_cell.length_b   1.000
_cell.length_c   1.000
_cell.angle_alpha   90.00
_cell.angle_beta   90.00
_cell.angle_gamma   90.00
#
_symmetry.space_group_name_H-M   'P 1'
#
loop_
_entity.id
_entity.type
_entity.pdbx_description
1 polymer ?
#
loop_
_entity_poly.entity_id
_entity_poly.type
_entity_poly.pdbx_seq_one_letter_code
_entity_poly.pdbx_strand_id
1 'polypeptide(L)'
;MSCESCKSKDTCQSKGTGCSEESLKLTSRYGNIKNVIGIISGKGGVGKSTVTGMMASMLSKKGYKVGVLDADITGPSMPRFFGVNNKRAKIIPLENDMVKFEPVETESGIKIISMNLLTAVEDEPVIWRGPVITGVLKQMFVETNWEELDYLLIDMPPGTGDIALTVMQEFPIDEIVIVSTPQDMVSMIVKKVVIMAQKIGVKIKGVVENMAYINCSDCDKKIRVFSRKSSEENAEYLGIPLIGELPINIELTEALEQGKAEEYVKENPLYSLIFEGLY
;
A
#
# COMPACT_ATOMS: atom_id res chain seq x y z
N MET A 1 0.35 -23.60 38.84
CA MET A 1 -0.56 -23.77 40.00
C MET A 1 -1.52 -24.89 39.65
N SER A 2 -1.52 -25.97 40.42
CA SER A 2 -2.36 -27.16 40.17
C SER A 2 -3.83 -26.86 40.45
N CYS A 3 -4.71 -27.28 39.53
CA CYS A 3 -6.18 -27.10 39.58
C CYS A 3 -6.90 -27.95 40.63
N GLU A 4 -6.22 -28.40 41.68
CA GLU A 4 -6.77 -29.39 42.62
C GLU A 4 -7.63 -28.80 43.72
N SER A 5 -7.59 -27.47 43.95
CA SER A 5 -8.32 -26.81 45.05
C SER A 5 -9.57 -26.04 44.64
N CYS A 6 -10.02 -26.14 43.38
CA CYS A 6 -11.16 -25.35 42.90
C CYS A 6 -12.51 -26.06 43.16
N LYS A 7 -13.37 -25.44 43.97
CA LYS A 7 -14.70 -25.94 44.41
C LYS A 7 -15.78 -26.01 43.31
N SER A 8 -15.43 -25.74 42.05
CA SER A 8 -16.37 -25.61 40.92
C SER A 8 -16.27 -26.73 39.88
N LYS A 9 -15.63 -27.86 40.24
CA LYS A 9 -15.26 -28.95 39.31
C LYS A 9 -16.44 -29.47 38.46
N ASP A 10 -17.65 -29.51 39.02
CA ASP A 10 -18.82 -30.11 38.35
C ASP A 10 -19.58 -29.17 37.39
N THR A 11 -19.18 -27.90 37.30
CA THR A 11 -19.77 -26.92 36.36
C THR A 11 -18.83 -26.51 35.23
N CYS A 12 -17.61 -27.06 35.21
CA CYS A 12 -16.63 -26.71 34.19
C CYS A 12 -16.80 -27.62 32.96
N GLN A 13 -17.67 -27.21 32.04
CA GLN A 13 -17.67 -27.75 30.67
C GLN A 13 -16.46 -27.18 29.91
N SER A 14 -15.27 -27.72 30.20
CA SER A 14 -14.12 -27.54 29.32
C SER A 14 -14.31 -28.41 28.07
N LYS A 15 -14.99 -27.88 27.06
CA LYS A 15 -14.61 -28.25 25.70
C LYS A 15 -13.38 -27.42 25.35
N GLY A 16 -12.22 -28.07 25.51
CA GLY A 16 -10.97 -27.62 24.91
C GLY A 16 -11.17 -27.47 23.42
N THR A 17 -11.47 -26.26 23.00
CA THR A 17 -11.17 -25.78 21.67
C THR A 17 -9.86 -25.03 21.85
N GLY A 18 -8.76 -25.65 21.44
CA GLY A 18 -7.63 -24.88 20.98
C GLY A 18 -8.13 -24.08 19.78
N CYS A 19 -8.74 -22.92 20.02
CA CYS A 19 -8.88 -21.91 19.00
C CYS A 19 -7.45 -21.44 18.74
N SER A 20 -6.77 -22.04 17.77
CA SER A 20 -5.97 -21.22 16.89
C SER A 20 -6.94 -20.19 16.34
N GLU A 21 -6.95 -19.00 16.93
CA GLU A 21 -7.48 -17.81 16.26
C GLU A 21 -6.63 -17.61 15.01
N GLU A 22 -6.88 -18.40 13.97
CA GLU A 22 -6.63 -17.95 12.62
C GLU A 22 -7.55 -16.74 12.48
N SER A 23 -6.98 -15.56 12.72
CA SER A 23 -7.66 -14.29 12.50
C SER A 23 -8.18 -14.31 11.08
N LEU A 24 -9.49 -14.53 10.92
CA LEU A 24 -10.16 -14.56 9.63
C LEU A 24 -9.81 -13.27 8.90
N LYS A 25 -9.06 -13.40 7.80
CA LYS A 25 -8.71 -12.26 6.95
C LYS A 25 -9.98 -11.59 6.45
N LEU A 26 -9.92 -10.27 6.28
CA LEU A 26 -11.03 -9.50 5.72
C LEU A 26 -11.39 -10.03 4.33
N THR A 27 -12.67 -9.99 4.00
CA THR A 27 -13.18 -10.31 2.66
C THR A 27 -13.99 -9.11 2.17
N SER A 28 -13.85 -8.75 0.89
CA SER A 28 -14.69 -7.72 0.30
C SER A 28 -16.14 -8.19 0.23
N ARG A 29 -17.09 -7.30 0.54
CA ARG A 29 -18.52 -7.58 0.38
C ARG A 29 -18.98 -7.42 -1.07
N TYR A 30 -18.35 -6.52 -1.82
CA TYR A 30 -18.80 -6.12 -3.16
C TYR A 30 -17.69 -6.33 -4.19
N GLY A 31 -17.70 -7.52 -4.80
CA GLY A 31 -16.73 -7.91 -5.82
C GLY A 31 -15.78 -8.99 -5.35
N ASN A 32 -14.81 -9.30 -6.20
CA ASN A 32 -13.82 -10.33 -5.99
C ASN A 32 -12.45 -9.83 -6.43
N ILE A 33 -11.46 -10.00 -5.55
CA ILE A 33 -10.10 -9.49 -5.74
C ILE A 33 -9.17 -10.67 -5.81
N LYS A 34 -8.50 -10.88 -6.97
CA LYS A 34 -7.62 -12.03 -7.17
C LYS A 34 -6.29 -11.92 -6.44
N ASN A 35 -5.69 -10.72 -6.44
CA ASN A 35 -4.40 -10.47 -5.80
C ASN A 35 -4.45 -9.13 -5.03
N VAL A 36 -4.05 -9.16 -3.76
CA VAL A 36 -3.92 -7.98 -2.90
C VAL A 36 -2.45 -7.75 -2.59
N ILE A 37 -1.90 -6.65 -3.10
CA ILE A 37 -0.50 -6.30 -2.95
C ILE A 37 -0.38 -5.11 -2.00
N GLY A 38 0.37 -5.27 -0.91
CA GLY A 38 0.67 -4.17 0.01
C GLY A 38 1.93 -3.42 -0.40
N ILE A 39 1.90 -2.09 -0.47
CA ILE A 39 3.07 -1.26 -0.73
C ILE A 39 3.43 -0.52 0.54
N ILE A 40 4.63 -0.75 1.09
CA ILE A 40 5.05 -0.18 2.38
C ILE A 40 6.46 0.42 2.31
N SER A 41 6.73 1.42 3.14
CA SER A 41 8.06 2.00 3.34
C SER A 41 8.47 2.02 4.79
N GLY A 42 9.77 2.23 5.06
CA GLY A 42 10.27 2.44 6.42
C GLY A 42 9.91 3.81 7.02
N LYS A 43 9.82 4.85 6.19
CA LYS A 43 9.52 6.23 6.60
C LYS A 43 8.65 6.95 5.58
N GLY A 44 8.04 8.06 5.98
CA GLY A 44 7.39 9.00 5.08
C GLY A 44 8.40 9.71 4.15
N GLY A 45 7.94 10.14 2.99
CA GLY A 45 8.74 10.92 2.04
C GLY A 45 9.69 10.13 1.13
N VAL A 46 9.65 8.79 1.14
CA VAL A 46 10.44 7.95 0.20
C VAL A 46 9.78 7.78 -1.17
N GLY A 47 8.57 8.33 -1.37
CA GLY A 47 7.79 8.16 -2.60
C GLY A 47 7.03 6.84 -2.70
N LYS A 48 6.69 6.20 -1.57
CA LYS A 48 5.85 4.99 -1.48
C LYS A 48 4.60 5.11 -2.37
N SER A 49 3.82 6.17 -2.14
CA SER A 49 2.58 6.44 -2.86
C SER A 49 2.80 6.67 -4.35
N THR A 50 3.87 7.38 -4.73
CA THR A 50 4.26 7.52 -6.14
C THR A 50 4.53 6.17 -6.80
N VAL A 51 5.26 5.27 -6.11
CA VAL A 51 5.51 3.90 -6.61
C VAL A 51 4.21 3.11 -6.69
N THR A 52 3.30 3.23 -5.72
CA THR A 52 1.96 2.60 -5.77
C THR A 52 1.19 3.04 -7.01
N GLY A 53 1.12 4.36 -7.27
CA GLY A 53 0.47 4.92 -8.46
C GLY A 53 1.11 4.45 -9.76
N MET A 54 2.45 4.38 -9.81
CA MET A 54 3.16 3.85 -10.97
C MET A 54 2.82 2.39 -11.24
N MET A 55 2.87 1.55 -10.21
CA MET A 55 2.53 0.13 -10.31
C MET A 55 1.10 -0.06 -10.83
N ALA A 56 0.14 0.68 -10.27
CA ALA A 56 -1.26 0.60 -10.73
C ALA A 56 -1.41 1.04 -12.19
N SER A 57 -0.75 2.13 -12.58
CA SER A 57 -0.74 2.64 -13.96
C SER A 57 -0.17 1.62 -14.94
N MET A 58 0.93 0.96 -14.56
CA MET A 58 1.59 -0.07 -15.37
C MET A 58 0.78 -1.37 -15.46
N LEU A 59 0.15 -1.81 -14.38
CA LEU A 59 -0.77 -2.96 -14.39
C LEU A 59 -2.00 -2.68 -15.27
N SER A 60 -2.58 -1.49 -15.18
CA SER A 60 -3.67 -1.04 -16.06
C SER A 60 -3.20 -1.00 -17.52
N LYS A 61 -1.99 -0.51 -17.80
CA LYS A 61 -1.40 -0.52 -19.16
C LYS A 61 -1.29 -1.94 -19.72
N LYS A 62 -1.00 -2.94 -18.89
CA LYS A 62 -0.96 -4.36 -19.25
C LYS A 62 -2.35 -4.99 -19.48
N GLY A 63 -3.44 -4.25 -19.21
CA GLY A 63 -4.82 -4.69 -19.43
C GLY A 63 -5.47 -5.35 -18.21
N TYR A 64 -4.83 -5.30 -17.04
CA TYR A 64 -5.41 -5.82 -15.80
C TYR A 64 -6.45 -4.87 -15.22
N LYS A 65 -7.45 -5.43 -14.52
CA LYS A 65 -8.40 -4.65 -13.71
C LYS A 65 -7.75 -4.31 -12.37
N VAL A 66 -7.57 -3.02 -12.10
CA VAL A 66 -6.78 -2.54 -10.96
C VAL A 66 -7.60 -1.67 -10.03
N GLY A 67 -7.48 -1.95 -8.73
CA GLY A 67 -7.93 -1.06 -7.66
C GLY A 67 -6.76 -0.51 -6.86
N VAL A 68 -6.97 0.63 -6.22
CA VAL A 68 -6.04 1.26 -5.27
C VAL A 68 -6.81 1.67 -4.02
N LEU A 69 -6.39 1.12 -2.87
CA LEU A 69 -6.82 1.54 -1.54
C LEU A 69 -5.72 2.39 -0.92
N ASP A 70 -5.99 3.67 -0.73
CA ASP A 70 -5.09 4.59 -0.03
C ASP A 70 -5.28 4.43 1.48
N ALA A 71 -4.35 3.69 2.11
CA ALA A 71 -4.37 3.45 3.54
C ALA A 71 -3.46 4.43 4.32
N ASP A 72 -2.78 5.35 3.64
CA ASP A 72 -1.94 6.39 4.25
C ASP A 72 -2.78 7.62 4.58
N ILE A 73 -3.64 7.49 5.60
CA ILE A 73 -4.57 8.55 6.03
C ILE A 73 -3.84 9.86 6.41
N THR A 74 -2.56 9.80 6.76
CA THR A 74 -1.78 10.98 7.16
C THR A 74 -1.22 11.78 5.98
N GLY A 75 -1.14 11.18 4.79
CA GLY A 75 -0.65 11.81 3.56
C GLY A 75 -1.39 11.31 2.33
N PRO A 76 -2.73 11.40 2.28
CA PRO A 76 -3.55 10.85 1.21
C PRO A 76 -3.14 11.48 -0.12
N SER A 77 -2.55 10.66 -0.98
CA SER A 77 -1.82 11.13 -2.17
C SER A 77 -2.22 10.39 -3.44
N MET A 78 -3.00 9.32 -3.34
CA MET A 78 -3.51 8.59 -4.50
C MET A 78 -4.42 9.45 -5.37
N PRO A 79 -5.40 10.20 -4.83
CA PRO A 79 -6.23 11.07 -5.65
C PRO A 79 -5.42 12.08 -6.47
N ARG A 80 -4.30 12.56 -5.91
CA ARG A 80 -3.43 13.53 -6.58
C ARG A 80 -2.59 12.90 -7.68
N PHE A 81 -2.05 11.70 -7.42
CA PHE A 81 -1.31 10.95 -8.42
C PHE A 81 -2.14 10.76 -9.70
N PHE A 82 -3.41 10.39 -9.54
CA PHE A 82 -4.32 10.09 -10.65
C PHE A 82 -5.12 11.30 -11.16
N GLY A 83 -4.85 12.53 -10.68
CA GLY A 83 -5.56 13.73 -11.13
C GLY A 83 -7.05 13.77 -10.79
N VAL A 84 -7.50 12.99 -9.79
CA VAL A 84 -8.91 12.86 -9.40
C VAL A 84 -9.26 13.59 -8.09
N ASN A 85 -8.42 14.53 -7.62
CA ASN A 85 -8.65 15.31 -6.40
C ASN A 85 -10.02 16.02 -6.35
N ASN A 86 -10.54 16.43 -7.51
CA ASN A 86 -11.83 17.12 -7.61
C ASN A 86 -13.04 16.16 -7.69
N LYS A 87 -12.80 14.85 -7.74
CA LYS A 87 -13.86 13.84 -7.70
C LYS A 87 -14.14 13.43 -6.26
N ARG A 88 -15.32 12.85 -6.02
CA ARG A 88 -15.71 12.29 -4.73
C ARG A 88 -16.27 10.90 -4.93
N ALA A 89 -15.90 9.98 -4.04
CA ALA A 89 -16.50 8.66 -3.97
C ALA A 89 -17.96 8.82 -3.50
N LYS A 90 -18.88 8.04 -4.07
CA LYS A 90 -20.28 8.09 -3.63
C LYS A 90 -20.44 7.19 -2.41
N ILE A 91 -21.08 7.72 -1.37
CA ILE A 91 -21.48 6.95 -0.20
C ILE A 91 -22.96 6.64 -0.36
N ILE A 92 -23.29 5.36 -0.57
CA ILE A 92 -24.66 4.89 -0.72
C ILE A 92 -25.10 4.30 0.62
N PRO A 93 -26.03 4.95 1.35
CA PRO A 93 -26.60 4.36 2.56
C PRO A 93 -27.47 3.16 2.19
N LEU A 94 -27.34 2.10 2.98
CA LEU A 94 -28.12 0.86 2.89
C LEU A 94 -28.93 0.68 4.17
N GLU A 95 -29.78 -0.35 4.20
CA GLU A 95 -30.51 -0.72 5.40
C GLU A 95 -29.58 -1.11 6.57
N ASN A 96 -30.03 -0.93 7.81
CA ASN A 96 -29.31 -1.26 9.05
C ASN A 96 -27.99 -0.51 9.25
N ASP A 97 -27.96 0.79 8.93
CA ASP A 97 -26.78 1.68 9.07
C ASP A 97 -25.53 1.21 8.30
N MET A 98 -25.70 0.29 7.34
CA MET A 98 -24.64 -0.10 6.43
C MET A 98 -24.44 0.99 5.36
N VAL A 99 -23.22 1.08 4.84
CA VAL A 99 -22.90 1.97 3.72
C VAL A 99 -22.16 1.17 2.67
N LYS A 100 -22.34 1.53 1.40
CA LYS A 100 -21.57 1.04 0.27
C LYS A 100 -20.81 2.20 -0.35
N PHE A 101 -19.52 2.03 -0.60
CA PHE A 101 -18.73 3.03 -1.31
C PHE A 101 -18.65 2.69 -2.79
N GLU A 102 -18.99 3.63 -3.67
CA GLU A 102 -18.62 3.55 -5.08
C GLU A 102 -17.28 4.28 -5.27
N PRO A 103 -16.21 3.56 -5.67
CA PRO A 103 -14.90 4.15 -5.81
C PRO A 103 -14.87 5.16 -6.96
N VAL A 104 -13.88 6.04 -6.93
CA VAL A 104 -13.61 6.94 -8.06
C VAL A 104 -12.83 6.19 -9.11
N GLU A 105 -13.22 6.32 -10.37
CA GLU A 105 -12.49 5.76 -11.50
C GLU A 105 -11.60 6.80 -12.20
N THR A 106 -10.38 6.39 -12.54
CA THR A 106 -9.49 7.16 -13.42
C THR A 106 -9.93 7.05 -14.88
N GLU A 107 -9.30 7.84 -15.76
CA GLU A 107 -9.56 7.75 -17.19
C GLU A 107 -9.21 6.38 -17.78
N SER A 108 -8.27 5.66 -17.16
CA SER A 108 -7.93 4.29 -17.56
C SER A 108 -8.72 3.19 -16.84
N GLY A 109 -9.71 3.56 -16.02
CA GLY A 109 -10.57 2.60 -15.31
C GLY A 109 -9.98 2.03 -14.02
N ILE A 110 -8.91 2.65 -13.47
CA ILE A 110 -8.38 2.26 -12.16
C ILE A 110 -9.36 2.74 -11.08
N LYS A 111 -9.79 1.84 -10.20
CA LYS A 111 -10.71 2.17 -9.09
C LYS A 111 -9.93 2.65 -7.88
N ILE A 112 -10.29 3.80 -7.34
CA ILE A 112 -9.57 4.43 -6.23
C ILE A 112 -10.53 4.71 -5.08
N ILE A 113 -10.12 4.30 -3.88
CA ILE A 113 -10.74 4.72 -2.64
C ILE A 113 -9.67 5.31 -1.72
N SER A 114 -9.93 6.51 -1.20
CA SER A 114 -9.04 7.27 -0.32
C SER A 114 -9.89 8.14 0.61
N MET A 115 -9.37 8.48 1.78
CA MET A 115 -10.05 9.37 2.71
C MET A 115 -10.40 10.72 2.09
N ASN A 116 -9.50 11.31 1.29
CA ASN A 116 -9.73 12.59 0.61
C ASN A 116 -10.87 12.54 -0.42
N LEU A 117 -11.26 11.34 -0.88
CA LEU A 117 -12.38 11.17 -1.79
C LEU A 117 -13.71 11.04 -1.06
N LEU A 118 -13.67 10.73 0.24
CA LEU A 118 -14.85 10.53 1.10
C LEU A 118 -15.21 11.80 1.88
N THR A 119 -14.24 12.68 2.16
CA THR A 119 -14.48 13.93 2.87
C THR A 119 -14.62 15.13 1.90
N ALA A 120 -15.57 16.01 2.19
CA ALA A 120 -15.74 17.27 1.44
C ALA A 120 -14.85 18.40 1.95
N VAL A 121 -14.26 18.26 3.14
CA VAL A 121 -13.56 19.33 3.86
C VAL A 121 -12.12 18.88 4.14
N GLU A 122 -11.16 19.52 3.48
CA GLU A 122 -9.72 19.27 3.65
C GLU A 122 -9.14 19.93 4.91
N ASP A 123 -9.89 20.86 5.54
CA ASP A 123 -9.36 21.80 6.55
C ASP A 123 -9.84 21.59 7.99
N GLU A 124 -10.67 20.59 8.30
CA GLU A 124 -11.03 20.31 9.70
C GLU A 124 -10.08 19.27 10.31
N PRO A 125 -9.34 19.61 11.39
CA PRO A 125 -8.44 18.67 12.06
C PRO A 125 -9.26 17.64 12.84
N VAL A 126 -9.72 16.60 12.15
CA VAL A 126 -10.31 15.43 12.80
C VAL A 126 -9.17 14.70 13.53
N ILE A 127 -9.24 14.63 14.86
CA ILE A 127 -8.27 13.87 15.66
C ILE A 127 -8.56 12.38 15.46
N TRP A 128 -7.91 11.81 14.45
CA TRP A 128 -8.01 10.39 14.16
C TRP A 128 -7.20 9.57 15.17
N ARG A 129 -7.89 8.86 16.07
CA ARG A 129 -7.26 7.85 16.92
C ARG A 129 -7.03 6.57 16.12
N GLY A 130 -5.94 5.84 16.40
CA GLY A 130 -5.56 4.61 15.68
C GLY A 130 -6.71 3.61 15.44
N PRO A 131 -7.53 3.25 16.45
CA PRO A 131 -8.66 2.34 16.25
C PRO A 131 -9.72 2.85 15.27
N VAL A 132 -9.94 4.17 15.21
CA VAL A 132 -10.89 4.79 14.27
C VAL A 132 -10.33 4.70 12.85
N ILE A 133 -9.05 5.01 12.66
CA ILE A 133 -8.35 4.87 11.36
C ILE A 133 -8.48 3.44 10.87
N THR A 134 -8.08 2.47 11.71
CA THR A 134 -8.16 1.06 11.37
C THR A 134 -9.59 0.63 11.01
N GLY A 135 -10.60 1.07 11.77
CA GLY A 135 -12.01 0.80 11.47
C GLY A 135 -12.43 1.33 10.10
N VAL A 136 -12.06 2.56 9.77
CA VAL A 136 -12.37 3.16 8.48
C VAL A 136 -11.66 2.45 7.33
N LEU A 137 -10.37 2.09 7.48
CA LEU A 137 -9.65 1.33 6.46
C LEU A 137 -10.29 -0.04 6.18
N LYS A 138 -10.72 -0.74 7.24
CA LYS A 138 -11.46 -2.00 7.11
C LYS A 138 -12.75 -1.78 6.33
N GLN A 139 -13.49 -0.72 6.65
CA GLN A 139 -14.73 -0.39 5.97
C GLN A 139 -14.49 -0.02 4.50
N MET A 140 -13.46 0.76 4.19
CA MET A 140 -13.06 1.07 2.80
C MET A 140 -12.65 -0.18 2.03
N PHE A 141 -12.07 -1.18 2.67
CA PHE A 141 -11.77 -2.46 2.02
C PHE A 141 -13.04 -3.30 1.79
N VAL A 142 -13.83 -3.50 2.85
CA VAL A 142 -14.98 -4.41 2.86
C VAL A 142 -16.16 -3.85 2.06
N GLU A 143 -16.49 -2.58 2.26
CA GLU A 143 -17.73 -1.97 1.79
C GLU A 143 -17.59 -1.19 0.47
N THR A 144 -16.40 -1.16 -0.13
CA THR A 144 -16.20 -0.59 -1.47
C THR A 144 -16.62 -1.57 -2.56
N ASN A 145 -17.31 -1.05 -3.57
CA ASN A 145 -17.67 -1.76 -4.79
C ASN A 145 -16.44 -1.95 -5.70
N TRP A 146 -15.64 -2.98 -5.42
CA TRP A 146 -14.47 -3.30 -6.23
C TRP A 146 -14.84 -3.97 -7.56
N GLU A 147 -15.99 -4.64 -7.62
CA GLU A 147 -16.34 -5.58 -8.71
C GLU A 147 -15.22 -6.62 -8.90
N GLU A 148 -14.96 -7.07 -10.12
CA GLU A 148 -13.86 -8.00 -10.40
C GLU A 148 -12.54 -7.24 -10.58
N LEU A 149 -11.57 -7.48 -9.69
CA LEU A 149 -10.20 -6.96 -9.80
C LEU A 149 -9.19 -8.09 -9.96
N ASP A 150 -8.24 -7.89 -10.87
CA ASP A 150 -7.04 -8.74 -10.95
C ASP A 150 -6.04 -8.35 -9.86
N TYR A 151 -5.90 -7.05 -9.58
CA TYR A 151 -4.99 -6.52 -8.56
C TYR A 151 -5.66 -5.42 -7.74
N LEU A 152 -5.57 -5.50 -6.41
CA LEU A 152 -5.79 -4.38 -5.50
C LEU A 152 -4.45 -4.00 -4.88
N LEU A 153 -4.00 -2.76 -5.12
CA LEU A 153 -2.83 -2.20 -4.46
C LEU A 153 -3.26 -1.45 -3.20
N ILE A 154 -2.62 -1.74 -2.07
CA ILE A 154 -2.84 -1.02 -0.81
C ILE A 154 -1.63 -0.11 -0.57
N ASP A 155 -1.82 1.21 -0.63
CA ASP A 155 -0.81 2.18 -0.25
C ASP A 155 -0.72 2.26 1.28
N MET A 156 0.09 1.41 1.89
CA MET A 156 0.09 1.20 3.33
C MET A 156 0.65 2.43 4.09
N PRO A 157 0.27 2.65 5.36
CA PRO A 157 0.95 3.62 6.21
C PRO A 157 2.47 3.32 6.30
N PRO A 158 3.33 4.33 6.45
CA PRO A 158 4.77 4.11 6.57
C PRO A 158 5.16 3.52 7.94
N GLY A 159 6.29 2.81 7.95
CA GLY A 159 6.97 2.35 9.15
C GLY A 159 6.43 1.04 9.73
N THR A 160 6.67 0.84 11.01
CA THR A 160 6.28 -0.36 11.78
C THR A 160 5.27 -0.03 12.87
N GLY A 161 4.42 0.98 12.64
CA GLY A 161 3.39 1.39 13.59
C GLY A 161 2.19 0.44 13.59
N ASP A 162 1.32 0.59 14.59
CA ASP A 162 0.18 -0.31 14.81
C ASP A 162 -0.74 -0.42 13.59
N ILE A 163 -0.98 0.67 12.85
CA ILE A 163 -1.86 0.65 11.67
C ILE A 163 -1.25 -0.22 10.56
N ALA A 164 0.05 -0.08 10.28
CA ALA A 164 0.73 -0.91 9.27
C ALA A 164 0.72 -2.39 9.68
N LEU A 165 0.93 -2.67 10.97
CA LEU A 165 0.86 -4.02 11.54
C LEU A 165 -0.55 -4.61 11.38
N THR A 166 -1.59 -3.85 11.74
CA THR A 166 -2.99 -4.29 11.61
C THR A 166 -3.35 -4.55 10.15
N VAL A 167 -2.93 -3.70 9.22
CA VAL A 167 -3.17 -3.92 7.79
C VAL A 167 -2.51 -5.23 7.34
N MET A 168 -1.26 -5.52 7.73
CA MET A 168 -0.61 -6.80 7.40
C MET A 168 -1.30 -8.02 8.01
N GLN A 169 -1.79 -7.91 9.24
CA GLN A 169 -2.40 -9.03 9.97
C GLN A 169 -3.82 -9.31 9.51
N GLU A 170 -4.63 -8.29 9.27
CA GLU A 170 -6.06 -8.47 9.03
C GLU A 170 -6.46 -8.47 7.56
N PHE A 171 -5.73 -7.75 6.69
CA PHE A 171 -6.06 -7.72 5.27
C PHE A 171 -5.50 -8.98 4.59
N PRO A 172 -6.20 -9.52 3.57
CA PRO A 172 -5.77 -10.70 2.84
C PRO A 172 -4.64 -10.39 1.86
N ILE A 173 -3.52 -9.84 2.35
CA ILE A 173 -2.36 -9.47 1.52
C ILE A 173 -1.62 -10.73 1.07
N ASP A 174 -1.45 -10.89 -0.24
CA ASP A 174 -0.73 -12.02 -0.85
C ASP A 174 0.78 -11.80 -0.81
N GLU A 175 1.23 -10.58 -1.15
CA GLU A 175 2.63 -10.18 -1.04
C GLU A 175 2.78 -8.67 -0.83
N ILE A 176 3.93 -8.27 -0.30
CA ILE A 176 4.29 -6.85 -0.14
C ILE A 176 5.46 -6.44 -1.03
N VAL A 177 5.39 -5.21 -1.52
CA VAL A 177 6.48 -4.50 -2.16
C VAL A 177 6.97 -3.41 -1.21
N ILE A 178 8.28 -3.37 -1.01
CA ILE A 178 8.91 -2.42 -0.11
C ILE A 178 9.50 -1.27 -0.91
N VAL A 179 9.27 -0.03 -0.47
CA VAL A 179 9.84 1.17 -1.08
C VAL A 179 10.89 1.77 -0.16
N SER A 180 12.09 2.00 -0.68
CA SER A 180 13.22 2.58 0.03
C SER A 180 13.88 3.71 -0.77
N THR A 181 14.87 4.35 -0.17
CA THR A 181 15.83 5.27 -0.81
C THR A 181 17.24 4.85 -0.42
N PRO A 182 18.29 5.16 -1.22
CA PRO A 182 19.68 4.75 -0.97
C PRO A 182 20.34 5.28 0.32
N GLN A 183 19.63 6.04 1.16
CA GLN A 183 20.14 6.60 2.41
C GLN A 183 20.27 5.52 3.50
N ASP A 184 21.45 5.38 4.11
CA ASP A 184 21.72 4.35 5.13
C ASP A 184 20.71 4.35 6.30
N MET A 185 20.33 5.54 6.79
CA MET A 185 19.33 5.67 7.86
C MET A 185 17.97 5.08 7.46
N VAL A 186 17.61 5.19 6.18
CA VAL A 186 16.35 4.66 5.64
C VAL A 186 16.43 3.15 5.53
N SER A 187 17.54 2.63 5.00
CA SER A 187 17.79 1.20 4.90
C SER A 187 17.71 0.50 6.26
N MET A 188 18.20 1.12 7.34
CA MET A 188 18.06 0.56 8.70
C MET A 188 16.60 0.47 9.15
N ILE A 189 15.75 1.45 8.83
CA ILE A 189 14.33 1.44 9.20
C ILE A 189 13.57 0.43 8.33
N VAL A 190 13.86 0.40 7.02
CA VAL A 190 13.29 -0.57 6.10
C VAL A 190 13.65 -2.00 6.51
N LYS A 191 14.86 -2.25 7.01
CA LYS A 191 15.26 -3.55 7.56
C LYS A 191 14.33 -4.01 8.70
N LYS A 192 13.84 -3.09 9.54
CA LYS A 192 12.87 -3.41 10.59
C LYS A 192 11.51 -3.81 10.00
N VAL A 193 11.07 -3.14 8.93
CA VAL A 193 9.84 -3.50 8.19
C VAL A 193 9.97 -4.90 7.58
N VAL A 194 11.11 -5.22 6.97
CA VAL A 194 11.40 -6.57 6.44
C VAL A 194 11.28 -7.63 7.53
N ILE A 195 11.93 -7.41 8.67
CA ILE A 195 11.90 -8.34 9.80
C ILE A 195 10.47 -8.48 10.35
N MET A 196 9.71 -7.39 10.43
CA MET A 196 8.32 -7.41 10.88
C MET A 196 7.45 -8.25 9.94
N ALA A 197 7.52 -8.01 8.64
CA ALA A 197 6.77 -8.76 7.64
C ALA A 197 7.11 -10.26 7.67
N GLN A 198 8.40 -10.61 7.79
CA GLN A 198 8.85 -12.00 7.93
C GLN A 198 8.30 -12.66 9.20
N LYS A 199 8.27 -11.95 10.34
CA LYS A 199 7.73 -12.49 11.60
C LYS A 199 6.24 -12.77 11.54
N ILE A 200 5.48 -12.00 10.78
CA ILE A 200 4.03 -12.18 10.60
C ILE A 200 3.74 -13.19 9.48
N GLY A 201 4.75 -13.63 8.74
CA GLY A 201 4.62 -14.59 7.64
C GLY A 201 4.11 -13.98 6.34
N VAL A 202 4.19 -12.65 6.18
CA VAL A 202 3.80 -11.99 4.92
C VAL A 202 4.91 -12.14 3.89
N LYS A 203 4.56 -12.61 2.69
CA LYS A 203 5.50 -12.77 1.58
C LYS A 203 6.02 -11.41 1.12
N ILE A 204 7.33 -11.27 0.99
CA ILE A 204 7.97 -10.06 0.45
C ILE A 204 8.37 -10.33 -0.99
N LYS A 205 7.81 -9.57 -1.92
CA LYS A 205 8.17 -9.64 -3.34
C LYS A 205 9.58 -9.11 -3.59
N GLY A 206 9.91 -8.01 -2.93
CA GLY A 206 11.22 -7.36 -3.01
C GLY A 206 11.15 -5.87 -2.68
N VAL A 207 12.21 -5.16 -3.03
CA VAL A 207 12.37 -3.71 -2.79
C VAL A 207 12.49 -2.93 -4.10
N VAL A 208 11.77 -1.82 -4.18
CA VAL A 208 11.99 -0.76 -5.16
C VAL A 208 12.82 0.33 -4.49
N GLU A 209 14.01 0.61 -5.02
CA GLU A 209 14.85 1.71 -4.55
C GLU A 209 14.52 2.99 -5.32
N ASN A 210 13.76 3.87 -4.69
CA ASN A 210 13.35 5.15 -5.27
C ASN A 210 14.42 6.23 -5.06
N MET A 211 14.42 7.25 -5.93
CA MET A 211 15.38 8.36 -5.90
C MET A 211 16.84 7.87 -5.85
N ALA A 212 17.13 6.78 -6.56
CA ALA A 212 18.40 6.05 -6.49
C ALA A 212 19.55 6.84 -7.14
N TYR A 213 19.24 7.55 -8.22
CA TYR A 213 20.20 8.30 -9.03
C TYR A 213 19.52 9.46 -9.78
N ILE A 214 20.35 10.33 -10.36
CA ILE A 214 19.97 11.30 -11.38
C ILE A 214 20.66 10.87 -12.69
N ASN A 215 19.93 10.90 -13.81
CA ASN A 215 20.56 10.72 -15.11
C ASN A 215 21.23 12.03 -15.54
N CYS A 216 22.52 11.98 -15.85
CA CYS A 216 23.21 13.12 -16.45
C CYS A 216 22.69 13.35 -17.87
N SER A 217 22.10 14.52 -18.13
CA SER A 217 21.57 14.92 -19.45
C SER A 217 22.59 14.85 -20.58
N ASP A 218 23.88 15.00 -20.25
CA ASP A 218 24.93 15.20 -21.24
C ASP A 218 25.74 13.91 -21.52
N CYS A 219 25.65 12.89 -20.66
CA CYS A 219 26.50 11.70 -20.78
C CYS A 219 25.91 10.37 -20.29
N ASP A 220 24.60 10.31 -19.99
CA ASP A 220 23.86 9.11 -19.54
C ASP A 220 24.41 8.41 -18.28
N LYS A 221 25.38 9.01 -17.59
CA LYS A 221 25.88 8.49 -16.32
C LYS A 221 24.84 8.64 -15.23
N LYS A 222 24.64 7.57 -14.46
CA LYS A 222 23.86 7.57 -13.22
C LYS A 222 24.66 8.22 -12.10
N ILE A 223 24.22 9.39 -11.66
CA ILE A 223 24.81 10.13 -10.54
C ILE A 223 24.05 9.74 -9.27
N ARG A 224 24.69 8.97 -8.38
CA ARG A 224 24.10 8.59 -7.08
C ARG A 224 24.29 9.72 -6.06
N VAL A 225 23.19 10.32 -5.62
CA VAL A 225 23.21 11.55 -4.80
C VAL A 225 23.36 11.24 -3.32
N PHE A 226 22.72 10.18 -2.84
CA PHE A 226 22.61 9.93 -1.39
C PHE A 226 23.56 8.85 -0.85
N SER A 227 24.10 8.00 -1.72
CA SER A 227 25.01 6.92 -1.32
C SER A 227 25.89 6.48 -2.48
N ARG A 228 27.06 5.93 -2.15
CA ARG A 228 27.93 5.27 -3.13
C ARG A 228 27.55 3.81 -3.36
N LYS A 229 26.74 3.23 -2.48
CA LYS A 229 26.23 1.87 -2.63
C LYS A 229 25.29 1.81 -3.82
N SER A 230 25.39 0.71 -4.55
CA SER A 230 24.41 0.31 -5.55
C SER A 230 23.10 -0.12 -4.90
N SER A 231 22.03 -0.13 -5.70
CA SER A 231 20.70 -0.57 -5.26
C SER A 231 20.72 -2.08 -4.93
N GLU A 232 21.59 -2.83 -5.59
CA GLU A 232 21.87 -4.25 -5.36
C GLU A 232 22.51 -4.48 -3.99
N GLU A 233 23.53 -3.70 -3.62
CA GLU A 233 24.15 -3.77 -2.29
C GLU A 233 23.15 -3.44 -1.18
N ASN A 234 22.25 -2.48 -1.41
CA ASN A 234 21.18 -2.15 -0.47
C ASN A 234 20.16 -3.28 -0.34
N ALA A 235 19.73 -3.88 -1.45
CA ALA A 235 18.83 -5.03 -1.44
C ALA A 235 19.45 -6.25 -0.73
N GLU A 236 20.75 -6.50 -0.93
CA GLU A 236 21.51 -7.53 -0.22
C GLU A 236 21.54 -7.27 1.28
N TYR A 237 21.81 -6.03 1.71
CA TYR A 237 21.72 -5.64 3.11
C TYR A 237 20.33 -5.90 3.70
N LEU A 238 19.27 -5.62 2.94
CA LEU A 238 17.89 -5.91 3.34
C LEU A 238 17.58 -7.41 3.35
N GLY A 239 18.29 -8.22 2.57
CA GLY A 239 18.09 -9.66 2.45
C GLY A 239 16.84 -10.02 1.63
N ILE A 240 16.46 -9.17 0.68
CA ILE A 240 15.29 -9.34 -0.19
C ILE A 240 15.64 -8.95 -1.64
N PRO A 241 14.92 -9.44 -2.66
CA PRO A 241 15.23 -9.14 -4.06
C PRO A 241 15.10 -7.65 -4.40
N LEU A 242 16.02 -7.13 -5.22
CA LEU A 242 15.84 -5.84 -5.88
C LEU A 242 14.83 -6.02 -7.02
N ILE A 243 13.76 -5.25 -6.98
CA ILE A 243 12.75 -5.20 -8.03
C ILE A 243 13.20 -4.23 -9.13
N GLY A 244 13.69 -3.06 -8.72
CA GLY A 244 14.17 -2.04 -9.63
C GLY A 244 14.62 -0.78 -8.91
N GLU A 245 15.34 0.06 -9.63
CA GLU A 245 15.82 1.36 -9.16
C GLU A 245 15.22 2.49 -9.99
N LEU A 246 14.60 3.46 -9.32
CA LEU A 246 13.95 4.61 -9.96
C LEU A 246 14.85 5.86 -9.84
N PRO A 247 15.02 6.64 -10.92
CA PRO A 247 15.71 7.91 -10.84
C PRO A 247 14.85 8.98 -10.14
N ILE A 248 15.51 10.05 -9.71
CA ILE A 248 14.85 11.33 -9.52
C ILE A 248 14.45 11.86 -10.90
N ASN A 249 13.15 12.06 -11.12
CA ASN A 249 12.58 12.44 -12.41
C ASN A 249 11.75 13.72 -12.23
N ILE A 250 12.18 14.82 -12.85
CA ILE A 250 11.55 16.12 -12.70
C ILE A 250 10.23 16.15 -13.47
N GLU A 251 10.21 15.57 -14.66
CA GLU A 251 9.06 15.52 -15.55
C GLU A 251 7.90 14.73 -14.91
N LEU A 252 8.19 13.68 -14.15
CA LEU A 252 7.21 12.98 -13.32
C LEU A 252 6.64 13.90 -12.24
N THR A 253 7.50 14.70 -11.61
CA THR A 253 7.08 15.63 -10.56
C THR A 253 6.16 16.69 -11.13
N GLU A 254 6.49 17.23 -12.31
CA GLU A 254 5.62 18.16 -13.03
C GLU A 254 4.29 17.50 -13.45
N ALA A 255 4.34 16.25 -13.93
CA ALA A 255 3.14 15.50 -14.28
C ALA A 255 2.23 15.27 -13.05
N LEU A 256 2.80 15.03 -11.86
CA LEU A 256 2.05 14.93 -10.60
C LEU A 256 1.34 16.25 -10.25
N GLU A 257 2.04 17.38 -10.39
CA GLU A 257 1.46 18.71 -10.15
C GLU A 257 0.33 19.04 -11.13
N GLN A 258 0.42 18.53 -12.37
CA GLN A 258 -0.59 18.71 -13.41
C GLN A 258 -1.72 17.68 -13.36
N GLY A 259 -1.65 16.67 -12.47
CA GLY A 259 -2.62 15.57 -12.42
C GLY A 259 -2.56 14.60 -13.60
N LYS A 260 -1.39 14.50 -14.27
CA LYS A 260 -1.15 13.68 -15.47
C LYS A 260 -0.13 12.57 -15.25
N ALA A 261 0.19 12.23 -14.00
CA ALA A 261 1.24 11.24 -13.72
C ALA A 261 0.88 9.85 -14.24
N GLU A 262 -0.40 9.47 -14.25
CA GLU A 262 -0.87 8.20 -14.84
C GLU A 262 -0.51 8.11 -16.34
N GLU A 263 -0.86 9.12 -17.13
CA GLU A 263 -0.54 9.22 -18.56
C GLU A 263 0.98 9.17 -18.77
N TYR A 264 1.72 10.05 -18.07
CA TYR A 264 3.17 10.13 -18.17
C TYR A 264 3.86 8.79 -17.86
N VAL A 265 3.44 8.09 -16.80
CA VAL A 265 4.02 6.80 -16.43
C VAL A 265 3.73 5.74 -17.48
N LYS A 266 2.51 5.71 -18.03
CA LYS A 266 2.13 4.72 -19.05
C LYS A 266 2.87 4.95 -20.36
N GLU A 267 3.20 6.17 -20.73
CA GLU A 267 3.90 6.46 -21.98
C GLU A 267 5.43 6.33 -21.88
N ASN A 268 5.99 6.48 -20.68
CA ASN A 268 7.44 6.47 -20.50
C ASN A 268 8.03 5.03 -20.51
N PRO A 269 8.94 4.70 -21.45
CA PRO A 269 9.55 3.36 -21.54
C PRO A 269 10.35 2.95 -20.31
N LEU A 270 10.90 3.91 -19.55
CA LEU A 270 11.68 3.64 -18.34
C LEU A 270 10.87 2.83 -17.32
N TYR A 271 9.63 3.24 -17.05
CA TYR A 271 8.78 2.54 -16.09
C TYR A 271 8.27 1.22 -16.67
N SER A 272 8.07 1.15 -17.99
CA SER A 272 7.75 -0.12 -18.64
C SER A 272 8.86 -1.15 -18.40
N LEU A 273 10.12 -0.76 -18.53
CA LEU A 273 11.28 -1.62 -18.29
C LEU A 273 11.45 -2.00 -16.80
N ILE A 274 11.31 -1.03 -15.90
CA ILE A 274 11.45 -1.26 -14.45
C ILE A 274 10.35 -2.18 -13.92
N PHE A 275 9.13 -2.05 -14.45
CA PHE A 275 7.98 -2.85 -14.04
C PHE A 275 7.66 -4.02 -14.98
N GLU A 276 8.51 -4.30 -15.99
CA GLU A 276 8.28 -5.35 -16.98
C GLU A 276 8.18 -6.72 -16.30
N GLY A 277 9.07 -6.97 -15.32
CA GLY A 277 9.13 -8.18 -14.52
C GLY A 277 8.17 -8.22 -13.30
N LEU A 278 7.39 -7.17 -13.05
CA LEU A 278 6.33 -7.19 -12.04
C LEU A 278 4.99 -7.53 -12.71
N TYR A 279 4.51 -8.73 -12.39
CA TYR A 279 3.17 -9.26 -12.68
C TYR A 279 2.75 -9.37 -14.16
#